data_AF-A0A957NKS0-F1
#
_entry.id   AF-A0A957NKS0-F1
#
_cell.length_a   1.000
_cell.length_b   1.000
_cell.length_c   1.000
_cell.angle_alpha   90.00
_cell.angle_beta   90.00
_cell.angle_gamma   90.00
#
_symmetry.space_group_name_H-M   'P 1'
#
loop_
_entity.id
_entity.type
_entity.pdbx_description
1 polymer ?
#
loop_
_entity_poly.entity_id
_entity_poly.type
_entity_poly.pdbx_seq_one_letter_code
_entity_poly.pdbx_strand_id
1 'polypeptide(L)'
;MSFSYVVRRILLVFLVIWSAATLNFFIPKITPRNPIREKLLEQASRGGYIPPGFEDMVQSYEKRFGLDQPVWKQYLTYLNEMAHFNLGYSISNFPKTVPELIGQSIWWTIGLLSVTTILTFLIGTLLGALMAWQKSSFVIRNILPGILVLSAVPSFIVGLLLIYFVAFKWKLLPLGGAYDATKLPVFNASFVLEIIRYATLP
;
A
#
# COMPACT_ATOMS: atom_id res chain seq x y z
N MET A 1 -13.87 -19.01 -29.11
CA MET A 1 -13.57 -19.51 -27.74
C MET A 1 -14.52 -20.66 -27.44
N SER A 2 -14.06 -21.80 -26.94
CA SER A 2 -14.97 -22.90 -26.58
C SER A 2 -15.71 -22.57 -25.27
N PHE A 3 -16.96 -22.99 -25.14
CA PHE A 3 -17.74 -22.83 -23.91
C PHE A 3 -17.00 -23.38 -22.69
N SER A 4 -16.32 -24.52 -22.85
CA SER A 4 -15.43 -25.12 -21.85
C SER A 4 -14.32 -24.18 -21.38
N TYR A 5 -13.71 -23.40 -22.29
CA TYR A 5 -12.67 -22.43 -21.93
C TYR A 5 -13.21 -21.29 -21.07
N VAL A 6 -14.40 -20.76 -21.40
CA VAL A 6 -15.03 -19.66 -20.65
C VAL A 6 -15.41 -20.12 -19.25
N VAL A 7 -16.07 -21.27 -19.12
CA VAL A 7 -16.44 -21.86 -17.82
C VAL A 7 -15.21 -22.11 -16.96
N ARG A 8 -14.15 -22.71 -17.53
CA ARG A 8 -12.90 -22.93 -16.80
C ARG A 8 -12.27 -21.62 -16.31
N ARG A 9 -12.28 -20.56 -17.12
CA ARG A 9 -11.76 -19.24 -16.74
C ARG A 9 -12.56 -18.60 -15.61
N ILE A 10 -13.90 -18.63 -15.70
CA ILE A 10 -14.78 -18.08 -14.66
C ILE A 10 -14.58 -18.81 -13.34
N LEU A 11 -14.54 -20.15 -13.36
CA LEU A 11 -14.29 -20.95 -12.17
C LEU A 11 -12.91 -20.66 -11.55
N LEU A 12 -11.86 -20.51 -12.37
CA LEU A 12 -10.53 -20.15 -11.87
C LEU A 12 -10.52 -18.76 -11.22
N VAL A 13 -11.13 -17.75 -11.86
CA VAL A 13 -11.22 -16.40 -11.29
C VAL A 13 -12.00 -16.42 -9.97
N PHE A 14 -13.13 -17.12 -9.93
CA PHE A 14 -13.91 -17.29 -8.71
C PHE A 14 -13.10 -17.95 -7.60
N LEU A 15 -12.41 -19.06 -7.88
CA LEU A 15 -11.59 -19.76 -6.90
C LEU A 15 -10.44 -18.89 -6.39
N VAL A 16 -9.80 -18.10 -7.25
CA VAL A 16 -8.73 -17.17 -6.84
C VAL A 16 -9.27 -16.08 -5.93
N ILE A 17 -10.39 -15.44 -6.29
CA ILE A 17 -11.01 -14.39 -5.47
C ILE A 17 -11.47 -14.95 -4.13
N TRP A 18 -12.16 -16.10 -4.13
CA TRP A 18 -12.63 -16.74 -2.91
C TRP A 18 -11.47 -17.17 -2.01
N SER A 19 -10.39 -17.72 -2.58
CA SER A 19 -9.19 -18.08 -1.82
C SER A 19 -8.54 -16.84 -1.21
N ALA A 20 -8.37 -15.76 -1.98
CA ALA A 20 -7.81 -14.51 -1.50
C ALA A 20 -8.66 -13.88 -0.38
N ALA A 21 -9.97 -13.83 -0.55
CA ALA A 21 -10.90 -13.34 0.48
C ALA A 21 -10.81 -14.18 1.77
N THR A 22 -10.74 -15.50 1.62
CA THR A 22 -10.60 -16.42 2.76
C THR A 22 -9.28 -16.21 3.49
N LEU A 23 -8.17 -16.10 2.77
CA LEU A 23 -6.86 -15.80 3.36
C LEU A 23 -6.87 -14.44 4.07
N ASN A 24 -7.42 -13.39 3.44
CA ASN A 24 -7.52 -12.06 4.04
C ASN A 24 -8.35 -12.05 5.33
N PHE A 25 -9.37 -12.91 5.42
CA PHE A 25 -10.18 -13.05 6.64
C PHE A 25 -9.42 -13.79 7.75
N PHE A 26 -8.73 -14.89 7.44
CA PHE A 26 -8.11 -15.74 8.45
C PHE A 26 -6.72 -15.26 8.89
N ILE A 27 -5.91 -14.65 8.01
CA ILE A 27 -4.54 -14.21 8.35
C ILE A 27 -4.51 -13.32 9.60
N PRO A 28 -5.33 -12.25 9.72
CA PRO A 28 -5.33 -11.43 10.93
C PRO A 28 -5.76 -12.20 12.18
N LYS A 29 -6.68 -13.16 12.05
CA LYS A 29 -7.25 -13.94 13.16
C LYS A 29 -6.31 -15.00 13.73
N ILE A 30 -5.29 -15.41 12.97
CA ILE A 30 -4.24 -16.29 13.46
C ILE A 30 -3.34 -15.56 14.46
N THR A 31 -3.29 -14.23 14.37
CA THR A 31 -2.51 -13.42 15.32
C THR A 31 -3.24 -13.36 16.66
N PRO A 32 -2.58 -13.60 17.80
CA PRO A 32 -3.22 -13.60 19.12
C PRO A 32 -3.63 -12.19 19.61
N ARG A 33 -3.57 -11.18 18.74
CA ARG A 33 -3.75 -9.78 19.06
C ARG A 33 -5.13 -9.33 18.62
N ASN A 34 -5.83 -8.65 19.52
CA ASN A 34 -7.11 -8.03 19.20
C ASN A 34 -6.89 -6.66 18.54
N PRO A 35 -7.27 -6.48 17.26
CA PRO A 35 -6.98 -5.25 16.52
C PRO A 35 -7.69 -4.02 17.10
N ILE A 36 -8.86 -4.19 17.70
CA ILE A 36 -9.60 -3.11 18.36
C ILE A 36 -8.84 -2.67 19.61
N ARG A 37 -8.44 -3.65 20.43
CA ARG A 37 -7.70 -3.39 21.66
C ARG A 37 -6.36 -2.71 21.38
N GLU A 38 -5.60 -3.20 20.41
CA GLU A 38 -4.32 -2.59 20.01
C GLU A 38 -4.51 -1.16 19.50
N LYS A 39 -5.55 -0.91 18.71
CA LYS A 39 -5.80 0.45 18.21
C LYS A 39 -6.21 1.41 19.32
N LEU A 40 -7.08 0.98 20.23
CA LEU A 40 -7.49 1.78 21.37
C LEU A 40 -6.31 2.02 22.33
N LEU A 41 -5.43 1.03 22.53
CA LEU A 41 -4.19 1.19 23.28
C LEU A 41 -3.26 2.21 22.62
N GLU A 42 -3.05 2.11 21.30
CA GLU A 42 -2.23 3.07 20.56
C GLU A 42 -2.75 4.51 20.74
N GLN A 43 -4.06 4.71 20.65
CA GLN A 43 -4.70 6.01 20.88
C GLN A 43 -4.55 6.49 22.33
N ALA A 44 -4.77 5.60 23.30
CA ALA A 44 -4.61 5.90 24.72
C ALA A 44 -3.16 6.26 25.08
N SER A 45 -2.19 5.54 24.53
CA SER A 45 -0.76 5.81 24.73
C SER A 45 -0.33 7.15 24.12
N ARG A 46 -0.86 7.53 22.96
CA ARG A 46 -0.63 8.87 22.39
C ARG A 46 -1.22 9.99 23.27
N GLY A 47 -2.35 9.72 23.93
CA GLY A 47 -2.99 10.65 24.86
C GLY A 47 -2.44 10.62 26.29
N GLY A 48 -1.51 9.70 26.60
CA GLY A 48 -0.94 9.53 27.95
C GLY A 48 -1.93 9.05 29.01
N TYR A 49 -3.11 8.56 28.62
CA TYR A 49 -4.20 8.23 29.53
C TYR A 49 -5.01 7.04 29.00
N ILE A 50 -5.17 6.02 29.84
CA ILE A 50 -6.07 4.89 29.58
C ILE A 50 -7.34 5.15 30.40
N PRO A 51 -8.51 5.39 29.76
CA PRO A 51 -9.73 5.69 30.48
C PRO A 51 -10.19 4.53 31.39
N PRO A 52 -10.77 4.81 32.57
CA PRO A 52 -11.52 3.81 33.32
C PRO A 52 -12.66 3.29 32.43
N GLY A 53 -12.82 1.97 32.34
CA GLY A 53 -13.75 1.33 31.40
C GLY A 53 -13.14 1.05 30.02
N PHE A 54 -11.81 1.05 29.88
CA PHE A 54 -11.13 0.67 28.63
C PHE A 54 -11.60 -0.67 28.06
N GLU A 55 -11.71 -1.70 28.89
CA GLU A 55 -12.17 -3.02 28.45
C GLU A 55 -13.66 -3.03 28.05
N ASP A 56 -14.51 -2.20 28.68
CA ASP A 56 -15.91 -2.03 28.28
C ASP A 56 -16.01 -1.37 26.89
N MET A 57 -15.13 -0.40 26.60
CA MET A 57 -15.03 0.18 25.27
C MET A 57 -14.61 -0.86 24.24
N VAL A 58 -13.59 -1.67 24.53
CA VAL A 58 -13.14 -2.76 23.65
C VAL A 58 -14.32 -3.70 23.32
N GLN A 59 -15.03 -4.18 24.34
CA GLN A 59 -16.19 -5.07 24.15
C GLN A 59 -17.32 -4.42 23.34
N SER A 60 -17.58 -3.13 23.55
CA SER A 60 -18.58 -2.38 22.79
C SER A 60 -18.23 -2.32 21.30
N TYR A 61 -16.96 -2.05 20.99
CA TYR A 61 -16.47 -2.07 19.60
C TYR A 61 -16.47 -3.49 19.00
N GLU A 62 -16.10 -4.51 19.78
CA GLU A 62 -16.17 -5.91 19.31
C GLU A 62 -17.59 -6.30 18.89
N LYS A 63 -18.59 -5.98 19.73
CA LYS A 63 -20.00 -6.19 19.41
C LYS A 63 -20.42 -5.41 18.17
N ARG A 64 -19.98 -4.15 18.05
CA ARG A 64 -20.30 -3.29 16.90
C ARG A 64 -19.77 -3.87 15.58
N PHE A 65 -18.58 -4.47 15.61
CA PHE A 65 -17.98 -5.11 14.42
C PHE A 65 -18.35 -6.60 14.29
N GLY A 66 -19.20 -7.13 15.17
CA GLY A 66 -19.60 -8.54 15.18
C GLY A 66 -18.46 -9.52 15.47
N LEU A 67 -17.38 -9.07 16.11
CA LEU A 67 -16.23 -9.91 16.47
C LEU A 67 -16.52 -10.86 17.63
N ASP A 68 -17.61 -10.62 18.37
CA ASP A 68 -18.15 -11.46 19.43
C ASP A 68 -18.88 -12.72 18.92
N GLN A 69 -19.21 -12.78 17.63
CA GLN A 69 -19.94 -13.89 17.04
C GLN A 69 -19.03 -15.10 16.74
N PRO A 70 -19.58 -16.32 16.59
CA PRO A 70 -18.80 -17.47 16.13
C PRO A 70 -18.09 -17.17 14.79
N VAL A 71 -16.85 -17.66 14.63
CA VAL A 71 -15.98 -17.36 13.47
C VAL A 71 -16.65 -17.68 12.13
N TRP A 72 -17.41 -18.79 12.06
CA TRP A 72 -18.14 -19.16 10.84
C TRP A 72 -19.17 -18.11 10.44
N LYS A 73 -19.87 -17.50 11.41
CA LYS A 73 -20.87 -16.47 11.17
C LYS A 73 -20.22 -15.18 10.71
N GLN A 74 -19.10 -14.81 11.34
CA GLN A 74 -18.27 -13.68 10.90
C GLN A 74 -17.81 -13.85 9.44
N TYR A 75 -17.41 -15.06 9.07
CA TYR A 75 -16.95 -15.38 7.70
C TYR A 75 -18.07 -15.28 6.67
N LEU A 76 -19.26 -15.84 6.97
CA LEU A 76 -20.42 -15.74 6.09
C LEU A 76 -20.90 -14.30 5.92
N THR A 77 -20.95 -13.53 7.00
CA THR A 77 -21.26 -12.09 6.94
C THR A 77 -20.23 -11.37 6.08
N TYR A 78 -18.93 -11.60 6.31
CA TYR A 78 -17.85 -11.01 5.51
C TYR A 78 -17.99 -11.29 4.01
N LEU A 79 -18.23 -12.55 3.62
CA LEU A 79 -18.45 -12.91 2.23
C LEU A 79 -19.71 -12.26 1.64
N ASN A 80 -20.80 -12.21 2.41
CA ASN A 80 -22.04 -11.58 1.98
C ASN A 80 -21.86 -10.07 1.74
N GLU A 81 -21.22 -9.36 2.68
CA GLU A 81 -20.95 -7.93 2.55
C GLU A 81 -20.02 -7.64 1.35
N MET A 82 -18.96 -8.44 1.17
CA MET A 82 -18.07 -8.34 0.00
C MET A 82 -18.80 -8.56 -1.32
N ALA A 83 -19.71 -9.54 -1.39
CA ALA A 83 -20.48 -9.83 -2.60
C ALA A 83 -21.41 -8.66 -2.99
N HIS A 84 -21.82 -7.85 -2.03
CA HIS A 84 -22.61 -6.63 -2.23
C HIS A 84 -21.74 -5.37 -2.33
N PHE A 85 -20.41 -5.52 -2.46
CA PHE A 85 -19.44 -4.41 -2.47
C PHE A 85 -19.48 -3.53 -1.22
N ASN A 86 -20.05 -4.04 -0.12
CA ASN A 86 -19.98 -3.37 1.18
C ASN A 86 -18.70 -3.80 1.89
N LEU A 87 -17.67 -2.96 1.82
CA LEU A 87 -16.40 -3.20 2.51
C LEU A 87 -16.42 -2.76 3.98
N GLY A 88 -17.49 -2.08 4.42
CA GLY A 88 -17.67 -1.64 5.79
C GLY A 88 -16.65 -0.61 6.28
N TYR A 89 -16.42 -0.62 7.59
CA TYR A 89 -15.51 0.29 8.28
C TYR A 89 -14.10 -0.29 8.42
N SER A 90 -13.09 0.59 8.38
CA SER A 90 -11.74 0.19 8.75
C SER A 90 -11.63 0.09 10.27
N ILE A 91 -11.35 -1.10 10.80
CA ILE A 91 -11.09 -1.29 12.24
C ILE A 91 -9.89 -0.45 12.69
N SER A 92 -8.86 -0.33 11.85
CA SER A 92 -7.64 0.43 12.15
C SER A 92 -7.79 1.95 12.03
N ASN A 93 -8.78 2.45 11.28
CA ASN A 93 -8.98 3.88 11.01
C ASN A 93 -10.43 4.33 11.25
N PHE A 94 -11.12 3.70 12.19
CA PHE A 94 -12.49 4.08 12.54
C PHE A 94 -12.58 5.57 12.93
N PRO A 95 -13.60 6.34 12.49
CA PRO A 95 -14.82 5.92 11.79
C PRO A 95 -14.74 5.91 10.25
N LYS A 96 -13.57 5.94 9.63
CA LYS A 96 -13.47 5.93 8.16
C LYS A 96 -13.91 4.59 7.57
N THR A 97 -14.60 4.68 6.43
CA THR A 97 -15.00 3.48 5.66
C THR A 97 -13.85 2.98 4.79
N VAL A 98 -13.84 1.68 4.47
CA VAL A 98 -12.81 1.11 3.59
C VAL A 98 -12.83 1.75 2.19
N PRO A 99 -14.00 1.96 1.53
CA PRO A 99 -14.04 2.63 0.23
C PRO A 99 -13.52 4.07 0.28
N GLU A 100 -13.75 4.79 1.39
CA GLU A 100 -13.22 6.14 1.57
C GLU A 100 -11.69 6.13 1.62
N LEU A 101 -11.09 5.20 2.34
CA LEU A 101 -9.63 5.04 2.40
C LEU A 101 -9.05 4.66 1.04
N ILE A 102 -9.69 3.73 0.33
CA ILE A 102 -9.29 3.36 -1.04
C ILE A 102 -9.37 4.59 -1.95
N GLY A 103 -10.45 5.36 -1.89
CA GLY A 103 -10.63 6.58 -2.68
C GLY A 103 -9.59 7.65 -2.37
N GLN A 104 -9.16 7.77 -1.12
CA GLN A 104 -8.08 8.69 -0.73
C GLN A 104 -6.72 8.25 -1.29
N SER A 105 -6.43 6.94 -1.30
CA SER A 105 -5.12 6.40 -1.71
C SER A 105 -4.98 6.11 -3.22
N ILE A 106 -6.09 5.89 -3.92
CA ILE A 106 -6.05 5.43 -5.33
C ILE A 106 -5.40 6.45 -6.25
N TRP A 107 -5.66 7.74 -6.03
CA TRP A 107 -5.10 8.82 -6.86
C TRP A 107 -3.59 8.92 -6.73
N TRP A 108 -3.06 8.77 -5.52
CA TRP A 108 -1.62 8.71 -5.28
C TRP A 108 -0.99 7.49 -5.93
N THR A 109 -1.65 6.34 -5.83
CA THR A 109 -1.18 5.08 -6.43
C THR A 109 -1.13 5.19 -7.95
N ILE A 110 -2.18 5.73 -8.58
CA ILE A 110 -2.23 5.95 -10.03
C ILE A 110 -1.15 6.94 -10.45
N GLY A 111 -0.99 8.06 -9.73
CA GLY A 111 0.03 9.07 -10.03
C GLY A 111 1.44 8.50 -9.99
N LEU A 112 1.79 7.82 -8.88
CA LEU A 112 3.08 7.17 -8.72
C LEU A 112 3.32 6.10 -9.79
N LEU A 113 2.38 5.18 -9.99
CA LEU A 113 2.52 4.11 -10.97
C LEU A 113 2.69 4.67 -12.38
N SER A 114 1.94 5.70 -12.75
CA SER A 114 2.02 6.32 -14.07
C SER A 114 3.39 6.96 -14.30
N VAL A 115 3.87 7.77 -13.35
CA VAL A 115 5.17 8.44 -13.46
C VAL A 115 6.30 7.41 -13.50
N THR A 116 6.30 6.45 -12.58
CA THR A 116 7.32 5.39 -12.53
C THR A 116 7.31 4.56 -13.81
N THR A 117 6.14 4.21 -14.35
CA THR A 117 6.04 3.44 -15.59
C THR A 117 6.60 4.21 -16.78
N ILE A 118 6.24 5.48 -16.94
CA ILE A 118 6.75 6.33 -18.03
C ILE A 118 8.27 6.50 -17.92
N LEU A 119 8.79 6.83 -16.74
CA LEU A 119 10.23 6.99 -16.54
C LEU A 119 10.99 5.70 -16.78
N THR A 120 10.51 4.57 -16.25
CA THR A 120 11.14 3.26 -16.43
C THR A 120 11.12 2.85 -17.89
N PHE A 121 10.01 3.07 -18.59
CA PHE A 121 9.89 2.78 -20.02
C PHE A 121 10.88 3.63 -20.83
N LEU A 122 10.92 4.95 -20.62
CA LEU A 122 11.80 5.85 -21.36
C LEU A 122 13.28 5.58 -21.09
N ILE A 123 13.67 5.54 -19.81
CA ILE A 123 15.06 5.35 -19.40
C ILE A 123 15.53 3.94 -19.75
N GLY A 124 14.72 2.91 -19.42
CA GLY A 124 15.04 1.52 -19.69
C GLY A 124 15.19 1.24 -21.17
N THR A 125 14.28 1.75 -22.00
CA THR A 125 14.35 1.58 -23.46
C THR A 125 15.56 2.32 -24.04
N LEU A 126 15.84 3.55 -23.59
CA LEU A 126 16.98 4.32 -24.07
C LEU A 126 18.31 3.64 -23.71
N LEU A 127 18.50 3.24 -22.45
CA LEU A 127 19.70 2.54 -22.00
C LEU A 127 19.84 1.18 -22.71
N GLY A 128 18.74 0.44 -22.88
CA GLY A 128 18.71 -0.81 -23.63
C GLY A 128 19.14 -0.62 -25.10
N ALA A 129 18.59 0.38 -25.77
CA ALA A 129 18.96 0.71 -27.15
C ALA A 129 20.42 1.14 -27.26
N LEU A 130 20.91 1.96 -26.33
CA LEU A 130 22.31 2.40 -26.30
C LEU A 130 23.28 1.24 -26.07
N MET A 131 22.93 0.25 -25.25
CA MET A 131 23.76 -0.96 -25.07
C MET A 131 23.83 -1.83 -26.33
N ALA A 132 22.75 -1.89 -27.12
CA ALA A 132 22.72 -2.65 -28.37
C ALA A 132 23.35 -1.90 -29.55
N TRP A 133 23.53 -0.57 -29.44
CA TRP A 133 24.02 0.26 -30.52
C TRP A 133 25.53 0.10 -30.72
N GLN A 134 25.96 -0.38 -31.90
CA GLN A 134 27.37 -0.71 -32.16
C GLN A 134 28.35 0.45 -31.97
N LYS A 135 27.93 1.70 -32.22
CA LYS A 135 28.76 2.91 -32.04
C LYS A 135 28.71 3.49 -30.61
N SER A 136 28.05 2.84 -29.65
CA SER A 136 28.00 3.32 -28.27
C SER A 136 29.38 3.27 -27.62
N SER A 137 29.65 4.16 -26.65
CA SER A 137 30.88 4.11 -25.85
C SER A 137 31.12 2.73 -25.22
N PHE A 138 32.38 2.31 -25.13
CA PHE A 138 32.80 1.05 -24.50
C PHE A 138 32.24 0.89 -23.08
N VAL A 139 32.12 2.00 -22.34
CA VAL A 139 31.55 2.04 -20.98
C VAL A 139 30.07 1.62 -21.02
N ILE A 140 29.29 2.19 -21.93
CA ILE A 140 27.87 1.88 -22.06
C ILE A 140 27.66 0.42 -22.46
N ARG A 141 28.48 -0.08 -23.40
CA ARG A 141 28.32 -1.45 -23.91
C ARG A 141 28.73 -2.54 -22.93
N ASN A 142 29.77 -2.30 -22.12
CA ASN A 142 30.41 -3.36 -21.32
C ASN A 142 30.29 -3.15 -19.80
N ILE A 143 30.23 -1.90 -19.31
CA ILE A 143 30.16 -1.63 -17.86
C ILE A 143 28.71 -1.53 -17.39
N LEU A 144 27.83 -0.93 -18.19
CA LEU A 144 26.42 -0.74 -17.82
C LEU A 144 25.68 -2.07 -17.55
N PRO A 145 25.89 -3.17 -18.31
CA PRO A 145 25.31 -4.48 -17.97
C PRO A 145 25.79 -5.00 -16.60
N GLY A 146 27.03 -4.71 -16.20
CA GLY A 146 27.54 -5.05 -14.88
C GLY A 146 26.84 -4.29 -13.75
N ILE A 147 26.44 -3.04 -13.99
CA ILE A 147 25.65 -2.25 -13.05
C ILE A 147 24.24 -2.83 -12.89
N LEU A 148 23.68 -3.49 -13.91
CA LEU A 148 22.39 -4.18 -13.80
C LEU A 148 22.43 -5.33 -12.78
N VAL A 149 23.60 -5.84 -12.38
CA VAL A 149 23.72 -6.81 -11.28
C VAL A 149 23.26 -6.20 -9.95
N LEU A 150 23.30 -4.87 -9.80
CA LEU A 150 22.71 -4.17 -8.66
C LEU A 150 21.18 -4.35 -8.58
N SER A 151 20.51 -4.82 -9.64
CA SER A 151 19.10 -5.22 -9.57
C SER A 151 18.83 -6.42 -8.66
N ALA A 152 19.86 -7.19 -8.32
CA ALA A 152 19.75 -8.25 -7.31
C ALA A 152 19.68 -7.70 -5.88
N VAL A 153 20.04 -6.42 -5.67
CA VAL A 153 19.85 -5.76 -4.37
C VAL A 153 18.34 -5.57 -4.15
N PRO A 154 17.80 -6.05 -3.01
CA PRO A 154 16.40 -5.81 -2.68
C PRO A 154 16.05 -4.32 -2.73
N SER A 155 14.97 -3.99 -3.43
CA SER A 155 14.55 -2.59 -3.67
C SER A 155 14.36 -1.80 -2.38
N PHE A 156 13.88 -2.44 -1.31
CA PHE A 156 13.70 -1.79 0.00
C PHE A 156 15.03 -1.35 0.62
N ILE A 157 16.13 -2.08 0.39
CA ILE A 157 17.46 -1.69 0.91
C ILE A 157 17.94 -0.43 0.20
N VAL A 158 17.81 -0.39 -1.12
CA VAL A 158 18.14 0.80 -1.92
C VAL A 158 17.30 1.99 -1.46
N GLY A 159 16.00 1.77 -1.25
CA GLY A 159 15.11 2.80 -0.72
C GLY A 159 15.55 3.33 0.65
N LEU A 160 15.86 2.45 1.59
CA LEU A 160 16.36 2.84 2.92
C LEU A 160 17.67 3.63 2.85
N LEU A 161 18.62 3.22 1.99
CA LEU A 161 19.86 3.96 1.78
C LEU A 161 19.61 5.34 1.17
N LEU A 162 18.69 5.45 0.20
CA LEU A 162 18.30 6.73 -0.39
C LEU A 162 17.68 7.65 0.67
N ILE A 163 16.74 7.17 1.48
CA ILE A 163 16.17 7.95 2.59
C ILE A 163 17.28 8.41 3.55
N TYR A 164 18.18 7.51 3.96
CA TYR A 164 19.24 7.83 4.90
C TYR A 164 20.23 8.88 4.36
N PHE A 165 20.75 8.70 3.15
CA PHE A 165 21.74 9.63 2.60
C PHE A 165 21.10 10.92 2.09
N VAL A 166 20.02 10.82 1.32
CA VAL A 166 19.44 11.97 0.61
C VAL A 166 18.53 12.81 1.51
N ALA A 167 17.66 12.17 2.29
CA ALA A 167 16.72 12.87 3.16
C ALA A 167 17.29 13.16 4.55
N PHE A 168 17.94 12.17 5.19
CA PHE A 168 18.43 12.35 6.57
C PHE A 168 19.79 13.06 6.64
N LYS A 169 20.82 12.52 5.96
CA LYS A 169 22.19 13.04 6.06
C LYS A 169 22.39 14.34 5.29
N TRP A 170 21.97 14.39 4.02
CA TRP A 170 22.14 15.56 3.15
C TRP A 170 20.98 16.55 3.17
N LYS A 171 19.81 16.16 3.71
CA LYS A 171 18.63 17.03 3.86
C LYS A 171 18.16 17.68 2.53
N LEU A 172 18.37 16.99 1.41
CA LEU A 172 17.99 17.48 0.08
C LEU A 172 16.48 17.31 -0.16
N LEU A 173 15.95 16.17 0.28
CA LEU A 173 14.57 15.76 0.07
C LEU A 173 13.88 15.46 1.42
N PRO A 174 12.54 15.50 1.47
CA PRO A 174 11.80 15.18 2.68
C PRO A 174 11.96 13.69 3.08
N LEU A 175 11.76 13.41 4.37
CA LEU A 175 11.88 12.06 4.94
C LEU A 175 10.68 11.16 4.61
N GLY A 176 9.54 11.73 4.24
CA GLY A 176 8.33 10.98 3.90
C GLY A 176 7.06 11.82 4.06
N GLY A 177 5.94 11.25 3.62
CA GLY A 177 4.63 11.91 3.55
C GLY A 177 4.23 12.25 2.12
N ALA A 178 2.97 12.64 1.92
CA ALA A 178 2.47 13.04 0.60
C ALA A 178 2.81 14.50 0.25
N TYR A 179 2.90 15.35 1.28
CA TYR A 179 3.22 16.78 1.24
C TYR A 179 3.51 17.26 2.67
N ASP A 180 3.94 18.50 2.84
CA ASP A 180 4.25 19.10 4.13
C ASP A 180 3.01 19.15 5.04
N ALA A 181 3.10 18.46 6.19
CA ALA A 181 2.01 18.37 7.15
C ALA A 181 1.64 19.71 7.80
N THR A 182 2.48 20.75 7.67
CA THR A 182 2.23 22.09 8.23
C THR A 182 1.45 23.00 7.30
N LYS A 183 1.23 22.61 6.03
CA LYS A 183 0.54 23.43 5.03
C LYS A 183 -0.85 22.91 4.73
N LEU A 184 -1.78 23.83 4.50
CA LEU A 184 -3.09 23.48 3.97
C LEU A 184 -2.97 23.09 2.49
N PRO A 185 -3.55 21.96 2.07
CA PRO A 185 -3.50 21.52 0.68
C PRO A 185 -4.38 22.44 -0.17
N VAL A 186 -3.73 23.38 -0.87
CA VAL A 186 -4.36 24.27 -1.84
C VAL A 186 -3.80 23.93 -3.20
N PHE A 187 -4.67 23.65 -4.17
CA PHE A 187 -4.26 23.24 -5.51
C PHE A 187 -3.62 24.42 -6.27
N ASN A 188 -2.29 24.52 -6.18
CA ASN A 188 -1.48 25.52 -6.86
C ASN A 188 -0.18 24.89 -7.39
N ALA A 189 0.54 25.60 -8.25
CA ALA A 189 1.77 25.08 -8.85
C ALA A 189 2.82 24.69 -7.80
N SER A 190 2.90 25.43 -6.70
CA SER A 190 3.81 25.14 -5.58
C SER A 190 3.47 23.82 -4.89
N PHE A 191 2.18 23.50 -4.74
CA PHE A 191 1.70 22.25 -4.15
C PHE A 191 2.00 21.05 -5.05
N VAL A 192 1.88 21.21 -6.37
CA VAL A 192 2.27 20.15 -7.33
C VAL A 192 3.77 19.89 -7.27
N LEU A 193 4.61 20.94 -7.22
CA LEU A 193 6.06 20.79 -7.10
C LEU A 193 6.45 20.13 -5.78
N GLU A 194 5.71 20.43 -4.72
CA GLU A 194 5.86 19.79 -3.42
C GLU A 194 5.52 18.30 -3.50
N ILE A 195 4.37 17.92 -4.07
CA ILE A 195 4.01 16.52 -4.30
C ILE A 195 5.12 15.78 -5.06
N ILE A 196 5.64 16.38 -6.14
CA ILE A 196 6.73 15.78 -6.91
C ILE A 196 7.97 15.59 -6.03
N ARG A 197 8.32 16.60 -5.23
CA ARG A 197 9.46 16.53 -4.31
C ARG A 197 9.28 15.42 -3.27
N TYR A 198 8.08 15.24 -2.70
CA TYR A 198 7.80 14.17 -1.76
C TYR A 198 7.72 12.79 -2.42
N ALA A 199 7.30 12.72 -3.69
CA ALA A 199 7.20 11.48 -4.46
C ALA A 199 8.56 10.95 -5.00
N THR A 200 9.63 11.75 -4.95
CA THR A 200 10.94 11.34 -5.49
C THR A 200 11.68 10.29 -4.66
N LEU A 201 11.41 10.23 -3.36
CA LEU A 201 11.96 9.20 -2.48
C LEU A 201 10.88 8.17 -2.09
N PRO A 202 11.27 6.89 -1.93
CA PRO A 202 10.36 5.84 -1.49
C PRO A 202 9.95 5.96 -0.02
#